data_AF-A0AAU2R0Q3-F1
#
_entry.id   AF-A0AAU2R0Q3-F1
#
_cell.length_a   1.000
_cell.length_b   1.000
_cell.length_c   1.000
_cell.angle_alpha   90.00
_cell.angle_beta   90.00
_cell.angle_gamma   90.00
#
_symmetry.space_group_name_H-M   'P 1'
#
loop_
_entity.id
_entity.type
_entity.pdbx_description
1 polymer ?
#
loop_
_entity_poly.entity_id
_entity_poly.type
_entity_poly.pdbx_seq_one_letter_code
_entity_poly.pdbx_strand_id
1 'polypeptide(L)'
;MPAVPPQQAPQANGTPTPAAAPSTTPTPTAEEPRRTAFAEGLDRLRHAATTEPGRLRIIGAFLAALVIAFGAVTAWQTADRAAAADDVLHKSQPLSSAAADIYRSLADANTAASSGFLAGGQETPTSREVYEEDIDKAASGLVKAAANSDPDSPAAATVAKLNRLLPEYKGLVERARTYNRQGFPVGGAYLRYANDKMQHDMLPAAEDLYTSENERLRADYDDATPYPWAAIALGVVALAALAWAQHRNYRRTNRVMNHGLVAATATATVVLLWLVVGHSIARAGLNDSYDHGVRSLNVLHDARIASLKARGNENLTLVARGAETVTVKNAKGEDEVKDAYDNTFQQNMKTLGAGLAEAAKLADDSSGEKPVTAAESNMVEWQKRHATARDEDDRGNYEAALNRVIGPQNATGECFDSVDDNLAKAIAHEESEFEQAAGDGLDAMTGLSVGAAVLAVLGAAGAVLGIGRRLSEYR
;
A
#
# COMPACT_ATOMS: atom_id res chain seq x y z
N MET A 1 84.41 5.68 45.85
CA MET A 1 85.60 6.52 45.63
C MET A 1 85.34 7.89 46.24
N PRO A 2 86.31 8.48 46.96
CA PRO A 2 86.04 9.38 48.08
C PRO A 2 86.62 10.80 47.89
N ALA A 3 85.97 11.82 48.46
CA ALA A 3 86.60 13.01 49.07
C ALA A 3 85.54 14.07 49.42
N VAL A 4 85.24 14.20 50.71
CA VAL A 4 84.92 15.46 51.39
C VAL A 4 86.28 16.22 51.52
N PRO A 5 86.39 17.56 51.44
CA PRO A 5 86.31 18.39 52.67
C PRO A 5 85.91 19.89 52.39
N PRO A 6 86.08 20.84 53.33
CA PRO A 6 84.97 21.52 54.00
C PRO A 6 85.22 23.06 54.03
N GLN A 7 84.76 23.76 55.08
CA GLN A 7 85.12 25.13 55.53
C GLN A 7 84.16 26.25 55.07
N GLN A 8 83.69 27.17 55.91
CA GLN A 8 83.99 27.50 57.31
C GLN A 8 82.86 28.40 57.85
N ALA A 9 82.42 28.13 59.08
CA ALA A 9 81.98 29.14 60.05
C ALA A 9 83.17 29.35 61.03
N PRO A 10 83.27 30.37 61.94
CA PRO A 10 82.12 31.00 62.63
C PRO A 10 82.28 32.48 63.13
N GLN A 11 81.17 33.04 63.64
CA GLN A 11 81.03 33.87 64.88
C GLN A 11 81.73 35.26 64.95
N ALA A 12 81.24 36.30 65.64
CA ALA A 12 80.07 36.56 66.48
C ALA A 12 79.98 38.08 66.80
N ASN A 13 78.84 38.47 67.39
CA ASN A 13 78.50 39.66 68.19
C ASN A 13 77.38 40.50 67.53
N GLY A 14 76.19 40.69 68.10
CA GLY A 14 75.68 40.30 69.42
C GLY A 14 74.16 40.53 69.53
N THR A 15 73.58 39.89 70.54
CA THR A 15 72.21 40.03 71.10
C THR A 15 71.91 41.47 71.58
N PRO A 16 70.63 41.94 71.67
CA PRO A 16 69.55 41.26 72.42
C PRO A 16 68.12 41.25 71.82
N THR A 17 67.34 40.26 72.27
CA THR A 17 65.88 39.97 72.13
C THR A 17 64.99 40.96 72.93
N PRO A 18 63.62 40.91 72.91
CA PRO A 18 62.68 40.19 72.02
C PRO A 18 61.39 40.96 71.56
N ALA A 19 60.74 40.37 70.54
CA ALA A 19 59.27 40.24 70.33
C ALA A 19 58.41 41.40 69.76
N ALA A 20 58.07 41.28 68.46
CA ALA A 20 56.71 41.45 67.95
C ALA A 20 56.51 40.56 66.70
N ALA A 21 55.34 39.94 66.59
CA ALA A 21 55.01 38.81 65.72
C ALA A 21 55.00 39.11 64.20
N PRO A 22 55.23 38.09 63.32
CA PRO A 22 55.17 38.23 61.87
C PRO A 22 53.79 37.84 61.32
N SER A 23 53.20 38.68 60.47
CA SER A 23 52.04 38.31 59.64
C SER A 23 52.43 38.27 58.16
N THR A 24 52.75 37.05 57.74
CA THR A 24 52.24 36.35 56.53
C THR A 24 52.20 37.07 55.17
N THR A 25 53.05 36.56 54.29
CA THR A 25 52.94 36.48 52.82
C THR A 25 51.50 36.21 52.33
N PRO A 26 51.00 36.84 51.25
CA PRO A 26 49.71 36.47 50.69
C PRO A 26 49.81 35.11 49.97
N THR A 27 48.99 34.18 50.41
CA THR A 27 48.72 32.88 49.79
C THR A 27 47.97 33.06 48.46
N PRO A 28 48.24 32.27 47.40
CA PRO A 28 47.44 32.31 46.19
C PRO A 28 46.00 31.86 46.49
N THR A 29 45.03 32.70 46.15
CA THR A 29 43.60 32.40 46.27
C THR A 29 43.27 31.17 45.41
N ALA A 30 42.67 30.16 46.04
CA ALA A 30 42.15 28.98 45.35
C ALA A 30 41.11 29.40 44.30
N GLU A 31 41.28 28.94 43.05
CA GLU A 31 40.23 29.00 42.03
C GLU A 31 39.01 28.22 42.53
N GLU A 32 37.86 28.89 42.60
CA GLU A 32 36.59 28.22 42.84
C GLU A 32 36.32 27.16 41.76
N PRO A 33 35.70 26.01 42.11
CA PRO A 33 35.44 24.95 41.15
C PRO A 33 34.47 25.46 40.08
N ARG A 34 34.94 25.52 38.82
CA ARG A 34 34.12 25.85 37.65
C ARG A 34 32.89 24.94 37.60
N ARG A 35 31.73 25.50 37.95
CA ARG A 35 30.43 24.85 37.79
C ARG A 35 30.19 24.57 36.30
N THR A 36 29.56 23.45 35.99
CA THR A 36 29.24 23.09 34.60
C THR A 36 28.25 24.10 34.00
N ALA A 37 28.41 24.44 32.72
CA ALA A 37 27.57 25.40 32.01
C ALA A 37 26.05 25.09 32.10
N PHE A 38 25.72 23.82 32.36
CA PHE A 38 24.35 23.34 32.56
C PHE A 38 23.76 23.82 33.91
N ALA A 39 24.55 23.83 34.99
CA ALA A 39 24.13 24.31 36.30
C ALA A 39 23.96 25.84 36.33
N GLU A 40 24.85 26.58 35.67
CA GLU A 40 24.70 28.04 35.49
C GLU A 40 23.52 28.40 34.58
N GLY A 41 23.24 27.57 33.57
CA GLY A 41 22.04 27.71 32.72
C GLY A 41 20.74 27.55 33.51
N LEU A 42 20.68 26.56 34.40
CA LEU A 42 19.52 26.33 35.28
C LEU A 42 19.31 27.47 36.30
N ASP A 43 20.38 27.99 36.90
CA ASP A 43 20.29 29.09 37.88
C ASP A 43 19.93 30.42 37.21
N ARG A 44 20.40 30.69 35.99
CA ARG A 44 19.94 31.86 35.20
C ARG A 44 18.48 31.76 34.81
N LEU A 45 17.98 30.57 34.48
CA LEU A 45 16.56 30.32 34.23
C LEU A 45 15.72 30.55 35.50
N ARG A 46 16.21 30.12 36.67
CA ARG A 46 15.56 30.35 37.98
C ARG A 46 15.51 31.83 38.37
N HIS A 47 16.62 32.56 38.21
CA HIS A 47 16.67 34.00 38.51
C HIS A 47 15.88 34.86 37.50
N ALA A 48 15.75 34.43 36.24
CA ALA A 48 14.89 35.08 35.27
C ALA A 48 13.39 34.87 35.58
N ALA A 49 13.01 33.77 36.23
CA ALA A 49 11.60 33.49 36.56
C ALA A 49 10.99 34.44 37.62
N THR A 50 11.81 35.19 38.37
CA THR A 50 11.38 36.08 39.45
C THR A 50 11.22 37.55 39.04
N THR A 51 11.66 37.95 37.84
CA THR A 51 11.52 39.32 37.30
C THR A 51 10.52 39.38 36.14
N GLU A 52 9.73 40.47 36.02
CA GLU A 52 8.73 40.63 34.94
C GLU A 52 9.29 40.45 33.51
N PRO A 53 10.50 40.95 33.17
CA PRO A 53 11.10 40.73 31.85
C PRO A 53 11.47 39.27 31.58
N GLY A 54 11.91 38.52 32.59
CA GLY A 54 12.29 37.11 32.42
C GLY A 54 11.07 36.19 32.26
N ARG A 55 9.95 36.49 32.93
CA ARG A 55 8.67 35.79 32.72
C ARG A 55 8.15 35.93 31.28
N LEU A 56 8.29 37.11 30.67
CA LEU A 56 7.91 37.33 29.26
C LEU A 56 8.78 36.54 28.28
N ARG A 57 10.08 36.39 28.57
CA ARG A 57 10.99 35.55 27.77
C ARG A 57 10.63 34.07 27.84
N ILE A 58 10.28 33.57 29.02
CA ILE A 58 9.86 32.16 29.20
C ILE A 58 8.54 31.88 28.45
N ILE A 59 7.54 32.76 28.57
CA ILE A 59 6.27 32.62 27.84
C ILE A 59 6.52 32.68 26.33
N GLY A 60 7.35 33.62 25.86
CA GLY A 60 7.72 33.72 24.45
C GLY A 60 8.42 32.47 23.93
N ALA A 61 9.39 31.93 24.68
CA ALA A 61 10.09 30.70 24.33
C ALA A 61 9.15 29.49 24.30
N PHE A 62 8.23 29.39 25.27
CA PHE A 62 7.22 28.34 25.31
C PHE A 62 6.28 28.40 24.09
N LEU A 63 5.75 29.58 23.77
CA LEU A 63 4.88 29.75 22.60
C LEU A 63 5.62 29.44 21.30
N ALA A 64 6.89 29.87 21.18
CA ALA A 64 7.72 29.54 20.02
C ALA A 64 7.93 28.03 19.90
N ALA A 65 8.27 27.35 20.99
CA ALA A 65 8.43 25.90 21.01
C ALA A 65 7.12 25.18 20.60
N LEU A 66 5.98 25.67 21.07
CA LEU A 66 4.66 25.08 20.77
C LEU A 66 4.29 25.26 19.29
N VAL A 67 4.54 26.44 18.70
CA VAL A 67 4.32 26.67 17.26
C VAL A 67 5.28 25.83 16.40
N ILE A 68 6.54 25.70 16.80
CA ILE A 68 7.52 24.82 16.12
C ILE A 68 7.07 23.37 16.20
N ALA A 69 6.63 22.90 17.38
CA ALA A 69 6.13 21.55 17.55
C ALA A 69 4.88 21.29 16.69
N PHE A 70 3.94 22.24 16.64
CA PHE A 70 2.77 22.16 15.76
C PHE A 70 3.18 22.03 14.29
N GLY A 71 4.09 22.88 13.82
CA GLY A 71 4.59 22.80 12.45
C GLY A 71 5.30 21.47 12.14
N ALA A 72 6.14 21.00 13.05
CA ALA A 72 6.88 19.74 12.88
C ALA A 72 5.96 18.51 12.86
N VAL A 73 4.99 18.43 13.78
CA VAL A 73 4.01 17.32 13.83
C VAL A 73 3.10 17.37 12.60
N THR A 74 2.68 18.56 12.17
CA THR A 74 1.91 18.73 10.93
C THR A 74 2.69 18.22 9.72
N ALA A 75 3.94 18.66 9.56
CA ALA A 75 4.79 18.24 8.45
C ALA A 75 5.00 16.72 8.45
N TRP A 76 5.27 16.12 9.62
CA TRP A 76 5.43 14.67 9.75
C TRP A 76 4.15 13.90 9.40
N GLN A 77 3.01 14.24 10.00
CA GLN A 77 1.75 13.52 9.77
C GLN A 77 1.23 13.67 8.33
N THR A 78 1.45 14.82 7.70
CA THR A 78 1.07 15.05 6.31
C THR A 78 2.01 14.32 5.35
N ALA A 79 3.33 14.31 5.59
CA ALA A 79 4.28 13.59 4.76
C ALA A 79 4.04 12.08 4.79
N ASP A 80 3.75 11.53 5.97
CA ASP A 80 3.41 10.11 6.18
C ASP A 80 2.17 9.71 5.37
N ARG A 81 1.11 10.53 5.40
CA ARG A 81 -0.12 10.31 4.61
C ARG A 81 0.09 10.48 3.12
N ALA A 82 0.92 11.44 2.71
CA ALA A 82 1.25 11.65 1.31
C ALA A 82 2.03 10.45 0.76
N ALA A 83 2.96 9.87 1.54
CA ALA A 83 3.65 8.65 1.17
C ALA A 83 2.70 7.45 1.07
N ALA A 84 1.79 7.27 2.03
CA ALA A 84 0.78 6.20 1.95
C ALA A 84 -0.16 6.37 0.74
N ALA A 85 -0.59 7.60 0.44
CA ALA A 85 -1.40 7.88 -0.75
C ALA A 85 -0.63 7.64 -2.07
N ASP A 86 0.68 7.92 -2.09
CA ASP A 86 1.57 7.62 -3.22
C ASP A 86 1.73 6.11 -3.42
N ASP A 87 1.90 5.35 -2.33
CA ASP A 87 1.95 3.89 -2.35
C ASP A 87 0.64 3.29 -2.89
N VAL A 88 -0.53 3.83 -2.50
CA VAL A 88 -1.83 3.40 -3.08
C VAL A 88 -1.84 3.50 -4.60
N LEU A 89 -1.47 4.68 -5.14
CA LEU A 89 -1.56 4.97 -6.57
C LEU A 89 -0.46 4.27 -7.40
N HIS A 90 0.79 4.31 -6.94
CA HIS A 90 1.94 3.91 -7.76
C HIS A 90 2.48 2.52 -7.45
N LYS A 91 2.02 1.88 -6.36
CA LYS A 91 2.55 0.60 -5.91
C LYS A 91 1.45 -0.44 -5.67
N SER A 92 0.59 -0.23 -4.68
CA SER A 92 -0.27 -1.28 -4.14
C SER A 92 -1.46 -1.62 -5.04
N GLN A 93 -2.13 -0.64 -5.65
CA GLN A 93 -3.18 -0.95 -6.62
C GLN A 93 -2.61 -1.59 -7.90
N PRO A 94 -1.55 -1.03 -8.54
CA PRO A 94 -0.97 -1.66 -9.73
C PRO A 94 -0.45 -3.08 -9.46
N LEU A 95 0.10 -3.33 -8.26
CA LEU A 95 0.58 -4.65 -7.86
C LEU A 95 -0.57 -5.65 -7.64
N SER A 96 -1.68 -5.21 -7.04
CA SER A 96 -2.90 -6.01 -6.92
C SER A 96 -3.48 -6.39 -8.28
N SER A 97 -3.61 -5.41 -9.20
CA SER A 97 -4.08 -5.68 -10.58
C SER A 97 -3.13 -6.63 -11.32
N ALA A 98 -1.81 -6.40 -11.22
CA ALA A 98 -0.80 -7.28 -11.81
C ALA A 98 -0.87 -8.72 -11.26
N ALA A 99 -1.20 -8.90 -9.97
CA ALA A 99 -1.40 -10.21 -9.37
C ALA A 99 -2.61 -10.94 -9.96
N ALA A 100 -3.73 -10.25 -10.17
CA ALA A 100 -4.89 -10.81 -10.86
C ALA A 100 -4.57 -11.16 -12.34
N ASP A 101 -3.77 -10.35 -13.02
CA ASP A 101 -3.32 -10.63 -14.38
C ASP A 101 -2.39 -11.83 -14.51
N ILE A 102 -1.55 -12.11 -13.50
CA ILE A 102 -0.76 -13.34 -13.42
C ILE A 102 -1.70 -14.54 -13.35
N TYR A 103 -2.70 -14.51 -12.45
CA TYR A 103 -3.69 -15.59 -12.36
C TYR A 103 -4.36 -15.82 -13.71
N ARG A 104 -4.84 -14.73 -14.34
CA ARG A 104 -5.51 -14.80 -15.64
C ARG A 104 -4.63 -15.44 -16.70
N SER A 105 -3.41 -14.95 -16.86
CA SER A 105 -2.49 -15.44 -17.89
C SER A 105 -2.17 -16.92 -17.68
N LEU A 106 -2.00 -17.37 -16.42
CA LEU A 106 -1.80 -18.79 -16.11
C LEU A 106 -3.03 -19.63 -16.45
N ALA A 107 -4.23 -19.17 -16.09
CA ALA A 107 -5.48 -19.89 -16.35
C ALA A 107 -5.81 -19.97 -17.85
N ASP A 108 -5.56 -18.88 -18.58
CA ASP A 108 -5.80 -18.81 -20.02
C ASP A 108 -4.79 -19.69 -20.80
N ALA A 109 -3.51 -19.65 -20.41
CA ALA A 109 -2.51 -20.58 -20.94
C ALA A 109 -2.94 -22.05 -20.73
N ASN A 110 -3.49 -22.40 -19.57
CA ASN A 110 -3.99 -23.76 -19.32
C ASN A 110 -5.22 -24.13 -20.14
N THR A 111 -6.11 -23.16 -20.37
CA THR A 111 -7.26 -23.29 -21.26
C THR A 111 -6.82 -23.52 -22.71
N ALA A 112 -5.86 -22.73 -23.20
CA ALA A 112 -5.29 -22.86 -24.54
C ALA A 112 -4.57 -24.22 -24.72
N ALA A 113 -3.78 -24.64 -23.73
CA ALA A 113 -3.10 -25.95 -23.75
C ALA A 113 -4.09 -27.11 -23.77
N SER A 114 -5.15 -27.06 -22.96
CA SER A 114 -6.17 -28.10 -22.88
C SER A 114 -7.00 -28.17 -24.17
N SER A 115 -7.43 -27.03 -24.69
CA SER A 115 -8.20 -26.94 -25.94
C SER A 115 -7.39 -27.43 -27.13
N GLY A 116 -6.12 -27.00 -27.24
CA GLY A 116 -5.20 -27.43 -28.28
C GLY A 116 -4.91 -28.94 -28.22
N PHE A 117 -4.82 -29.52 -27.02
CA PHE A 117 -4.68 -30.96 -26.86
C PHE A 117 -5.94 -31.72 -27.27
N LEU A 118 -7.12 -31.23 -26.86
CA LEU A 118 -8.42 -31.82 -27.18
C LEU A 118 -8.73 -31.81 -28.68
N ALA A 119 -8.22 -30.82 -29.42
CA ALA A 119 -8.25 -30.79 -30.88
C ALA A 119 -7.40 -31.90 -31.56
N GLY A 120 -6.59 -32.64 -30.78
CA GLY A 120 -5.79 -33.77 -31.24
C GLY A 120 -4.46 -33.38 -31.89
N GLY A 121 -3.97 -34.19 -32.82
CA GLY A 121 -2.69 -33.97 -33.52
C GLY A 121 -2.65 -32.73 -34.44
N GLN A 122 -3.73 -31.96 -34.51
CA GLN A 122 -3.92 -30.77 -35.35
C GLN A 122 -4.08 -29.49 -34.52
N GLU A 123 -3.33 -29.35 -33.42
CA GLU A 123 -3.21 -28.07 -32.69
C GLU A 123 -3.01 -26.91 -33.68
N THR A 124 -3.89 -25.91 -33.64
CA THR A 124 -3.83 -24.78 -34.57
C THR A 124 -2.66 -23.85 -34.20
N PRO A 125 -2.01 -23.19 -35.18
CA PRO A 125 -0.98 -22.20 -34.90
C PRO A 125 -1.46 -21.11 -33.92
N THR A 126 -2.71 -20.68 -34.06
CA THR A 126 -3.36 -19.69 -33.19
C THR A 126 -3.45 -20.14 -31.74
N SER A 127 -3.89 -21.37 -31.47
CA SER A 127 -3.97 -21.89 -30.09
C SER A 127 -2.59 -21.95 -29.42
N ARG A 128 -1.54 -22.25 -30.20
CA ARG A 128 -0.16 -22.23 -29.71
C ARG A 128 0.34 -20.82 -29.44
N GLU A 129 0.03 -19.87 -30.32
CA GLU A 129 0.40 -18.47 -30.17
C GLU A 129 -0.19 -17.87 -28.89
N VAL A 130 -1.49 -18.07 -28.66
CA VAL A 130 -2.18 -17.65 -27.42
C VAL A 130 -1.50 -18.26 -26.18
N TYR A 131 -1.24 -19.57 -26.19
CA TYR A 131 -0.54 -20.24 -25.08
C TYR A 131 0.83 -19.61 -24.77
N GLU A 132 1.67 -19.39 -25.79
CA GLU A 132 3.00 -18.82 -25.57
C GLU A 132 2.92 -17.36 -25.10
N GLU A 133 2.00 -16.58 -25.67
CA GLU A 133 1.77 -15.20 -25.26
C GLU A 133 1.35 -15.11 -23.78
N ASP A 134 0.46 -15.98 -23.33
CA ASP A 134 0.01 -15.99 -21.94
C ASP A 134 1.09 -16.48 -20.96
N ILE A 135 1.93 -17.43 -21.36
CA ILE A 135 3.10 -17.82 -20.57
C ILE A 135 4.08 -16.66 -20.44
N ASP A 136 4.31 -15.90 -21.52
CA ASP A 136 5.18 -14.73 -21.53
C ASP A 136 4.60 -13.57 -20.70
N LYS A 137 3.29 -13.36 -20.76
CA LYS A 137 2.58 -12.39 -19.89
C LYS A 137 2.68 -12.78 -18.41
N ALA A 138 2.45 -14.06 -18.08
CA ALA A 138 2.58 -14.56 -16.71
C ALA A 138 4.02 -14.39 -16.20
N ALA A 139 5.03 -14.76 -16.99
CA ALA A 139 6.44 -14.58 -16.63
C ALA A 139 6.80 -13.11 -16.42
N SER A 140 6.34 -12.22 -17.31
CA SER A 140 6.57 -10.78 -17.20
C SER A 140 5.88 -10.19 -15.96
N GLY A 141 4.66 -10.63 -15.67
CA GLY A 141 3.93 -10.28 -14.45
C GLY A 141 4.69 -10.70 -13.19
N LEU A 142 5.20 -11.94 -13.15
CA LEU A 142 6.01 -12.44 -12.02
C LEU A 142 7.30 -11.64 -11.82
N VAL A 143 7.95 -11.18 -12.89
CA VAL A 143 9.13 -10.31 -12.79
C VAL A 143 8.74 -8.94 -12.20
N LYS A 144 7.64 -8.34 -12.66
CA LYS A 144 7.13 -7.08 -12.12
C LYS A 144 6.76 -7.22 -10.64
N ALA A 145 6.07 -8.29 -10.27
CA ALA A 145 5.70 -8.57 -8.89
C ALA A 145 6.95 -8.75 -8.01
N ALA A 146 7.94 -9.51 -8.47
CA ALA A 146 9.21 -9.68 -7.75
C ALA A 146 9.95 -8.35 -7.52
N ALA A 147 9.95 -7.45 -8.51
CA ALA A 147 10.64 -6.16 -8.41
C ALA A 147 9.99 -5.18 -7.42
N ASN A 148 8.69 -5.35 -7.14
CA ASN A 148 7.91 -4.46 -6.27
C ASN A 148 7.53 -5.10 -4.92
N SER A 149 7.85 -6.37 -4.72
CA SER A 149 7.67 -7.09 -3.46
C SER A 149 8.84 -6.84 -2.51
N ASP A 150 8.54 -6.72 -1.22
CA ASP A 150 9.59 -6.65 -0.19
C ASP A 150 10.29 -8.02 -0.06
N PRO A 151 11.63 -8.11 0.07
CA PRO A 151 12.38 -9.37 -0.07
C PRO A 151 11.96 -10.52 0.87
N ASP A 152 11.46 -10.19 2.06
CA ASP A 152 11.03 -11.16 3.07
C ASP A 152 9.49 -11.24 3.22
N SER A 153 8.75 -10.69 2.25
CA SER A 153 7.28 -10.70 2.26
C SER A 153 6.70 -12.06 1.85
N PRO A 154 5.48 -12.41 2.31
CA PRO A 154 4.72 -13.55 1.78
C PRO A 154 4.57 -13.50 0.25
N ALA A 155 4.36 -12.32 -0.32
CA ALA A 155 4.28 -12.10 -1.76
C ALA A 155 5.55 -12.55 -2.49
N ALA A 156 6.74 -12.20 -1.99
CA ALA A 156 8.01 -12.63 -2.57
C ALA A 156 8.17 -14.17 -2.55
N ALA A 157 7.74 -14.83 -1.48
CA ALA A 157 7.74 -16.29 -1.40
C ALA A 157 6.79 -16.94 -2.42
N THR A 158 5.60 -16.36 -2.61
CA THR A 158 4.61 -16.80 -3.59
C THR A 158 5.10 -16.62 -5.02
N VAL A 159 5.68 -15.46 -5.34
CA VAL A 159 6.29 -15.20 -6.65
C VAL A 159 7.45 -16.16 -6.93
N ALA A 160 8.30 -16.45 -5.93
CA ALA A 160 9.35 -17.45 -6.06
C ALA A 160 8.81 -18.88 -6.29
N LYS A 161 7.71 -19.26 -5.64
CA LYS A 161 7.00 -20.53 -5.88
C LYS A 161 6.51 -20.61 -7.33
N LEU A 162 5.83 -19.57 -7.82
CA LEU A 162 5.31 -19.52 -9.19
C LEU A 162 6.42 -19.55 -10.25
N ASN A 163 7.51 -18.80 -10.04
CA ASN A 163 8.69 -18.82 -10.92
C ASN A 163 9.35 -20.21 -11.04
N ARG A 164 9.28 -21.04 -9.99
CA ARG A 164 9.74 -22.43 -10.03
C ARG A 164 8.75 -23.36 -10.76
N LEU A 165 7.45 -23.18 -10.53
CA LEU A 165 6.42 -24.05 -11.10
C LEU A 165 6.18 -23.79 -12.60
N LEU A 166 6.31 -22.55 -13.06
CA LEU A 166 6.05 -22.16 -14.45
C LEU A 166 6.88 -22.97 -15.48
N PRO A 167 8.22 -23.12 -15.35
CA PRO A 167 8.99 -23.95 -16.29
C PRO A 167 8.66 -25.45 -16.16
N GLU A 168 8.31 -25.95 -14.96
CA GLU A 168 7.86 -27.34 -14.79
C GLU A 168 6.56 -27.59 -15.56
N TYR A 169 5.58 -26.70 -15.41
CA TYR A 169 4.31 -26.72 -16.12
C TYR A 169 4.53 -26.69 -17.64
N LYS A 170 5.32 -25.73 -18.14
CA LYS A 170 5.65 -25.62 -19.57
C LYS A 170 6.27 -26.93 -20.10
N GLY A 171 7.19 -27.52 -19.34
CA GLY A 171 7.81 -28.79 -19.70
C GLY A 171 6.83 -29.97 -19.78
N LEU A 172 5.78 -29.99 -18.96
CA LEU A 172 4.73 -31.02 -19.01
C LEU A 172 3.81 -30.85 -20.21
N VAL A 173 3.39 -29.61 -20.50
CA VAL A 173 2.57 -29.28 -21.67
C VAL A 173 3.28 -29.67 -22.97
N GLU A 174 4.57 -29.36 -23.10
CA GLU A 174 5.35 -29.73 -24.30
C GLU A 174 5.50 -31.24 -24.48
N ARG A 175 5.64 -32.01 -23.39
CA ARG A 175 5.61 -33.48 -23.46
C ARG A 175 4.22 -33.97 -23.89
N ALA A 176 3.17 -33.42 -23.30
CA ALA A 176 1.79 -33.76 -23.66
C ALA A 176 1.55 -33.54 -25.17
N ARG A 177 1.92 -32.36 -25.69
CA ARG A 177 1.84 -32.02 -27.13
C ARG A 177 2.62 -32.99 -28.00
N THR A 178 3.88 -33.27 -27.63
CA THR A 178 4.76 -34.18 -28.39
C THR A 178 4.18 -35.58 -28.52
N TYR A 179 3.59 -36.10 -27.44
CA TYR A 179 2.95 -37.41 -27.43
C TYR A 179 1.57 -37.41 -28.09
N ASN A 180 0.81 -36.31 -27.98
CA ASN A 180 -0.47 -36.15 -28.67
C ASN A 180 -0.31 -36.20 -30.19
N ARG A 181 0.72 -35.52 -30.73
CA ARG A 181 1.06 -35.55 -32.16
C ARG A 181 1.44 -36.95 -32.67
N GLN A 182 1.95 -37.80 -31.80
CA GLN A 182 2.27 -39.21 -32.11
C GLN A 182 1.09 -40.15 -31.88
N GLY A 183 -0.05 -39.66 -31.36
CA GLY A 183 -1.20 -40.48 -31.02
C GLY A 183 -0.98 -41.39 -29.79
N PHE A 184 0.04 -41.12 -28.97
CA PHE A 184 0.33 -41.94 -27.80
C PHE A 184 -0.53 -41.51 -26.60
N PRO A 185 -1.29 -42.44 -25.95
CA PRO A 185 -2.16 -42.11 -24.83
C PRO A 185 -1.46 -41.46 -23.63
N VAL A 186 -0.14 -41.67 -23.49
CA VAL A 186 0.69 -41.05 -22.44
C VAL A 186 0.68 -39.51 -22.53
N GLY A 187 0.39 -38.92 -23.70
CA GLY A 187 0.22 -37.48 -23.83
C GLY A 187 -0.89 -36.93 -22.92
N GLY A 188 -2.01 -37.66 -22.80
CA GLY A 188 -3.11 -37.27 -21.93
C GLY A 188 -2.77 -37.41 -20.44
N ALA A 189 -1.86 -38.31 -20.07
CA ALA A 189 -1.36 -38.39 -18.70
C ALA A 189 -0.48 -37.18 -18.34
N TYR A 190 0.39 -36.73 -19.25
CA TYR A 190 1.18 -35.51 -19.06
C TYR A 190 0.31 -34.27 -18.97
N LEU A 191 -0.73 -34.14 -19.81
CA LEU A 191 -1.64 -33.00 -19.74
C LEU A 191 -2.39 -32.97 -18.41
N ARG A 192 -2.94 -34.11 -17.96
CA ARG A 192 -3.64 -34.17 -16.66
C ARG A 192 -2.72 -33.78 -15.52
N TYR A 193 -1.46 -34.21 -15.54
CA TYR A 193 -0.47 -33.82 -14.54
C TYR A 193 -0.07 -32.32 -14.62
N ALA A 194 -0.02 -31.75 -15.83
CA ALA A 194 0.18 -30.31 -16.02
C ALA A 194 -1.00 -29.51 -15.45
N ASN A 195 -2.23 -29.95 -15.75
CA ASN A 195 -3.43 -29.31 -15.25
C ASN A 195 -3.58 -29.45 -13.72
N ASP A 196 -3.28 -30.62 -13.17
CA ASP A 196 -3.25 -30.84 -11.71
C ASP A 196 -2.33 -29.83 -11.02
N LYS A 197 -1.10 -29.65 -11.54
CA LYS A 197 -0.16 -28.62 -11.07
C LYS A 197 -0.74 -27.21 -11.22
N MET A 198 -1.38 -26.90 -12.35
CA MET A 198 -2.00 -25.60 -12.56
C MET A 198 -3.10 -25.32 -11.54
N GLN A 199 -4.05 -26.25 -11.40
CA GLN A 199 -5.25 -26.09 -10.57
C GLN A 199 -4.97 -26.16 -9.07
N HIS A 200 -4.04 -27.01 -8.63
CA HIS A 200 -3.80 -27.24 -7.20
C HIS A 200 -2.56 -26.51 -6.65
N ASP A 201 -1.61 -26.11 -7.48
CA ASP A 201 -0.39 -25.42 -7.02
C ASP A 201 -0.28 -23.97 -7.49
N MET A 202 -0.51 -23.71 -8.78
CA MET A 202 -0.20 -22.43 -9.42
C MET A 202 -1.33 -21.40 -9.29
N LEU A 203 -2.55 -21.76 -9.69
CA LEU A 203 -3.70 -20.86 -9.60
C LEU A 203 -4.02 -20.47 -8.14
N PRO A 204 -4.01 -21.40 -7.16
CA PRO A 204 -4.17 -21.02 -5.75
C PRO A 204 -3.06 -20.09 -5.26
N ALA A 205 -1.81 -20.33 -5.67
CA ALA A 205 -0.72 -19.43 -5.31
C ALA A 205 -0.87 -18.03 -5.94
N ALA A 206 -1.36 -17.94 -7.18
CA ALA A 206 -1.63 -16.65 -7.80
C ALA A 206 -2.82 -15.92 -7.14
N GLU A 207 -3.85 -16.66 -6.72
CA GLU A 207 -4.99 -16.13 -5.95
C GLU A 207 -4.58 -15.66 -4.55
N ASP A 208 -3.70 -16.40 -3.87
CA ASP A 208 -3.10 -15.99 -2.60
C ASP A 208 -2.29 -14.69 -2.76
N LEU A 209 -1.53 -14.56 -3.84
CA LEU A 209 -0.80 -13.32 -4.17
C LEU A 209 -1.77 -12.15 -4.35
N TYR A 210 -2.82 -12.33 -5.16
CA TYR A 210 -3.86 -11.32 -5.37
C TYR A 210 -4.53 -10.89 -4.06
N THR A 211 -4.91 -11.86 -3.22
CA THR A 211 -5.56 -11.59 -1.93
C THR A 211 -4.63 -10.82 -0.99
N SER A 212 -3.36 -11.23 -0.90
CA SER A 212 -2.35 -10.55 -0.07
C SER A 212 -2.08 -9.12 -0.51
N GLU A 213 -2.01 -8.86 -1.81
CA GLU A 213 -1.79 -7.49 -2.33
C GLU A 213 -3.02 -6.61 -2.14
N ASN A 214 -4.22 -7.18 -2.20
CA ASN A 214 -5.44 -6.45 -1.87
C ASN A 214 -5.54 -6.10 -0.37
N GLU A 215 -5.03 -6.97 0.52
CA GLU A 215 -4.88 -6.64 1.95
C GLU A 215 -3.89 -5.51 2.19
N ARG A 216 -2.75 -5.53 1.48
CA ARG A 216 -1.77 -4.44 1.50
C ARG A 216 -2.37 -3.12 1.04
N LEU A 217 -3.07 -3.13 -0.09
CA LEU A 217 -3.77 -1.97 -0.62
C LEU A 217 -4.73 -1.37 0.42
N ARG A 218 -5.51 -2.21 1.12
CA ARG A 218 -6.40 -1.75 2.21
C ARG A 218 -5.62 -1.13 3.37
N ALA A 219 -4.48 -1.71 3.77
CA ALA A 219 -3.63 -1.16 4.81
C ALA A 219 -3.09 0.24 4.44
N ASP A 220 -2.67 0.45 3.20
CA ASP A 220 -2.18 1.76 2.75
C ASP A 220 -3.30 2.83 2.75
N TYR A 221 -4.54 2.45 2.43
CA TYR A 221 -5.71 3.32 2.63
C TYR A 221 -5.97 3.64 4.10
N ASP A 222 -5.85 2.65 4.99
CA ASP A 222 -6.02 2.81 6.43
C ASP A 222 -4.95 3.75 7.03
N ASP A 223 -3.76 3.84 6.43
CA ASP A 223 -2.70 4.78 6.82
C ASP A 223 -2.88 6.18 6.19
N ALA A 224 -3.39 6.27 4.96
CA ALA A 224 -3.54 7.53 4.24
C ALA A 224 -4.77 8.36 4.66
N THR A 225 -5.90 7.72 4.97
CA THR A 225 -7.20 8.38 5.18
C THR A 225 -7.48 8.97 6.58
N PRO A 226 -6.87 8.54 7.71
CA PRO A 226 -7.20 9.08 9.02
C PRO A 226 -6.79 10.55 9.19
N TYR A 227 -7.63 11.36 9.85
CA TYR A 227 -7.29 12.73 10.19
C TYR A 227 -6.00 12.83 11.01
N PRO A 228 -5.14 13.85 10.77
CA PRO A 228 -3.92 14.08 11.53
C PRO A 228 -4.25 14.68 12.91
N TRP A 229 -4.87 13.88 13.77
CA TRP A 229 -5.43 14.32 15.06
C TRP A 229 -4.39 14.94 15.99
N ALA A 230 -3.15 14.44 15.97
CA ALA A 230 -2.08 15.00 16.81
C ALA A 230 -1.72 16.42 16.36
N ALA A 231 -1.58 16.66 15.05
CA ALA A 231 -1.35 17.99 14.49
C ALA A 231 -2.53 18.93 14.78
N ILE A 232 -3.76 18.47 14.56
CA ILE A 232 -4.98 19.26 14.84
C ILE A 232 -5.04 19.66 16.31
N ALA A 233 -4.88 18.69 17.23
CA ALA A 233 -4.91 18.95 18.67
C ALA A 233 -3.80 19.92 19.10
N LEU A 234 -2.58 19.74 18.58
CA LEU A 234 -1.45 20.60 18.90
C LEU A 234 -1.65 22.03 18.35
N GLY A 235 -2.26 22.16 17.17
CA GLY A 235 -2.64 23.45 16.59
C GLY A 235 -3.71 24.18 17.40
N VAL A 236 -4.74 23.47 17.88
CA VAL A 236 -5.76 24.03 18.78
C VAL A 236 -5.13 24.49 20.10
N VAL A 237 -4.25 23.69 20.69
CA VAL A 237 -3.51 24.05 21.90
C VAL A 237 -2.61 25.27 21.65
N ALA A 238 -1.95 25.36 20.49
CA ALA A 238 -1.14 26.51 20.09
C ALA A 238 -1.95 27.80 20.04
N LEU A 239 -3.10 27.76 19.37
CA LEU A 239 -4.01 28.90 19.25
C LEU A 239 -4.56 29.32 20.61
N ALA A 240 -4.95 28.37 21.46
CA ALA A 240 -5.40 28.64 22.82
C ALA A 240 -4.31 29.33 23.66
N ALA A 241 -3.07 28.84 23.58
CA ALA A 241 -1.93 29.43 24.28
C ALA A 241 -1.59 30.85 23.78
N LEU A 242 -1.63 31.07 22.46
CA LEU A 242 -1.43 32.39 21.86
C LEU A 242 -2.53 33.38 22.26
N ALA A 243 -3.81 32.96 22.22
CA ALA A 243 -4.94 33.77 22.64
C ALA A 243 -4.87 34.12 24.14
N TRP A 244 -4.49 33.16 24.99
CA TRP A 244 -4.26 33.39 26.41
C TRP A 244 -3.15 34.43 26.65
N ALA A 245 -2.03 34.33 25.93
CA ALA A 245 -0.92 35.26 26.05
C ALA A 245 -1.29 36.68 25.60
N GLN A 246 -2.08 36.80 24.52
CA GLN A 246 -2.63 38.07 24.05
C GLN A 246 -3.59 38.68 25.09
N HIS A 247 -4.52 37.87 25.62
CA HIS A 247 -5.48 38.32 26.64
C HIS A 247 -4.79 38.79 27.93
N ARG A 248 -3.77 38.04 28.38
CA ARG A 248 -2.96 38.41 29.54
C ARG A 248 -2.23 39.74 29.34
N ASN A 249 -1.61 39.94 28.18
CA ASN A 249 -0.91 41.20 27.87
C ASN A 249 -1.89 42.38 27.83
N TYR A 250 -3.05 42.19 27.20
CA TYR A 250 -4.10 43.20 27.14
C TYR A 250 -4.55 43.62 28.56
N ARG A 251 -4.88 42.65 29.42
CA ARG A 251 -5.32 42.94 30.80
C ARG A 251 -4.25 43.55 31.70
N ARG A 252 -2.96 43.24 31.50
CA ARG A 252 -1.88 43.72 32.38
C ARG A 252 -1.24 45.03 31.95
N THR A 253 -1.21 45.33 30.65
CA THR A 253 -0.46 46.49 30.13
C THR A 253 -1.30 47.50 29.36
N ASN A 254 -2.60 47.26 29.12
CA ASN A 254 -3.52 48.13 28.36
C ASN A 254 -2.98 48.56 26.97
N ARG A 255 -1.92 47.93 26.47
CA ARG A 255 -1.30 48.22 25.16
C ARG A 255 -1.97 47.36 24.10
N VAL A 256 -2.39 48.03 23.04
CA VAL A 256 -3.03 47.45 21.84
C VAL A 256 -2.04 46.48 21.17
N MET A 257 -2.50 45.26 20.91
CA MET A 257 -1.86 44.11 20.24
C MET A 257 -0.35 44.16 19.88
N ASN A 258 0.41 43.16 20.36
CA ASN A 258 1.74 42.87 19.83
C ASN A 258 1.63 42.28 18.41
N HIS A 259 2.06 43.04 17.40
CA HIS A 259 2.03 42.62 15.99
C HIS A 259 2.63 41.22 15.75
N GLY A 260 3.68 40.83 16.48
CA GLY A 260 4.27 39.48 16.34
C GLY A 260 3.37 38.35 16.85
N LEU A 261 2.62 38.59 17.94
CA LEU A 261 1.65 37.60 18.44
C LEU A 261 0.43 37.50 17.51
N VAL A 262 -0.01 38.61 16.93
CA VAL A 262 -1.12 38.61 15.97
C VAL A 262 -0.72 37.87 14.69
N ALA A 263 0.48 38.14 14.16
CA ALA A 263 1.03 37.42 13.02
C ALA A 263 1.12 35.91 13.31
N ALA A 264 1.67 35.51 14.46
CA ALA A 264 1.75 34.10 14.84
C ALA A 264 0.36 33.43 14.96
N THR A 265 -0.64 34.08 15.55
CA THR A 265 -2.01 33.55 15.62
C THR A 265 -2.64 33.44 14.24
N ALA A 266 -2.48 34.46 13.38
CA ALA A 266 -3.00 34.44 12.02
C ALA A 266 -2.38 33.29 11.21
N THR A 267 -1.04 33.15 11.23
CA THR A 267 -0.34 32.06 10.55
C THR A 267 -0.76 30.70 11.07
N ALA A 268 -0.81 30.49 12.40
CA ALA A 268 -1.23 29.22 12.99
C ALA A 268 -2.69 28.88 12.64
N THR A 269 -3.57 29.89 12.56
CA THR A 269 -4.97 29.70 12.15
C THR A 269 -5.06 29.30 10.68
N VAL A 270 -4.31 29.96 9.81
CA VAL A 270 -4.24 29.62 8.38
C VAL A 270 -3.71 28.20 8.18
N VAL A 271 -2.63 27.83 8.87
CA VAL A 271 -2.08 26.45 8.80
C VAL A 271 -3.10 25.44 9.27
N LEU A 272 -3.76 25.67 10.41
CA LEU A 272 -4.74 24.73 10.95
C LEU A 272 -5.96 24.58 10.03
N LEU A 273 -6.47 25.70 9.49
CA LEU A 273 -7.56 25.67 8.51
C LEU A 273 -7.14 24.98 7.22
N TRP A 274 -5.95 25.28 6.71
CA TRP A 274 -5.38 24.65 5.53
C TRP A 274 -5.24 23.13 5.73
N LEU A 275 -4.70 22.71 6.89
CA LEU A 275 -4.58 21.30 7.27
C LEU A 275 -5.94 20.60 7.26
N VAL A 276 -6.95 21.17 7.93
CA VAL A 276 -8.28 20.53 8.05
C VAL A 276 -8.99 20.48 6.70
N VAL A 277 -9.01 21.59 5.95
CA VAL A 277 -9.70 21.67 4.66
C VAL A 277 -8.99 20.81 3.61
N GLY A 278 -7.67 20.98 3.45
CA GLY A 278 -6.88 20.22 2.50
C GLY A 278 -6.95 18.73 2.78
N HIS A 279 -6.86 18.31 4.05
CA HIS A 279 -6.94 16.89 4.39
C HIS A 279 -8.34 16.34 4.14
N SER A 280 -9.39 17.14 4.30
CA SER A 280 -10.76 16.73 3.97
C SER A 280 -10.95 16.52 2.47
N ILE A 281 -10.36 17.38 1.62
CA ILE A 281 -10.38 17.21 0.15
C ILE A 281 -9.59 15.96 -0.24
N ALA A 282 -8.39 15.81 0.27
CA ALA A 282 -7.53 14.67 -0.04
C ALA A 282 -8.14 13.33 0.41
N ARG A 283 -8.73 13.30 1.61
CA ARG A 283 -9.50 12.16 2.11
C ARG A 283 -10.72 11.87 1.26
N ALA A 284 -11.43 12.90 0.78
CA ALA A 284 -12.56 12.70 -0.10
C ALA A 284 -12.14 12.02 -1.41
N GLY A 285 -11.04 12.49 -2.05
CA GLY A 285 -10.50 11.85 -3.26
C GLY A 285 -10.04 10.40 -3.04
N LEU A 286 -9.36 10.11 -1.92
CA LEU A 286 -8.98 8.73 -1.58
C LEU A 286 -10.19 7.84 -1.26
N ASN A 287 -11.18 8.34 -0.53
CA ASN A 287 -12.39 7.57 -0.27
C ASN A 287 -13.16 7.30 -1.56
N ASP A 288 -13.23 8.29 -2.46
CA ASP A 288 -13.86 8.16 -3.77
C ASP A 288 -13.15 7.11 -4.63
N SER A 289 -11.81 7.14 -4.68
CA SER A 289 -11.02 6.13 -5.40
C SER A 289 -11.19 4.73 -4.82
N TYR A 290 -11.44 4.61 -3.51
CA TYR A 290 -11.74 3.32 -2.89
C TYR A 290 -13.16 2.83 -3.22
N ASP A 291 -14.17 3.69 -3.01
CA ASP A 291 -15.59 3.34 -3.11
C ASP A 291 -16.03 3.09 -4.55
N HIS A 292 -15.56 3.90 -5.49
CA HIS A 292 -15.92 3.82 -6.91
C HIS A 292 -14.87 3.04 -7.71
N GLY A 293 -13.56 3.15 -7.41
CA GLY A 293 -12.51 2.40 -8.11
C GLY A 293 -12.22 1.01 -7.50
N VAL A 294 -11.50 0.98 -6.38
CA VAL A 294 -10.93 -0.28 -5.82
C VAL A 294 -11.98 -1.33 -5.47
N ARG A 295 -13.13 -0.93 -4.93
CA ARG A 295 -14.21 -1.87 -4.62
C ARG A 295 -14.78 -2.50 -5.88
N SER A 296 -15.00 -1.71 -6.94
CA SER A 296 -15.46 -2.21 -8.25
C SER A 296 -14.43 -3.15 -8.87
N LEU A 297 -13.15 -2.73 -8.90
CA LEU A 297 -12.03 -3.53 -9.38
C LEU A 297 -11.94 -4.90 -8.70
N ASN A 298 -12.06 -4.95 -7.38
CA ASN A 298 -12.01 -6.20 -6.64
C ASN A 298 -13.12 -7.17 -7.07
N VAL A 299 -14.35 -6.68 -7.17
CA VAL A 299 -15.49 -7.50 -7.60
C VAL A 299 -15.32 -7.96 -9.05
N LEU A 300 -14.80 -7.11 -9.93
CA LEU A 300 -14.54 -7.46 -11.33
C LEU A 300 -13.41 -8.49 -11.49
N HIS A 301 -12.32 -8.37 -10.74
CA HIS A 301 -11.24 -9.35 -10.72
C HIS A 301 -11.71 -10.69 -10.15
N ASP A 302 -12.47 -10.69 -9.05
CA ASP A 302 -13.08 -11.90 -8.49
C ASP A 302 -14.02 -12.59 -9.50
N ALA A 303 -14.85 -11.81 -10.19
CA ALA A 303 -15.71 -12.31 -11.26
C ALA A 303 -14.88 -12.92 -12.39
N ARG A 304 -13.80 -12.26 -12.82
CA ARG A 304 -12.91 -12.77 -13.87
C ARG A 304 -12.21 -14.07 -13.45
N ILE A 305 -11.71 -14.14 -12.22
CA ILE A 305 -11.14 -15.37 -11.62
C ILE A 305 -12.20 -16.49 -11.65
N ALA A 306 -13.44 -16.23 -11.25
CA ALA A 306 -14.52 -17.20 -11.30
C ALA A 306 -14.83 -17.68 -12.74
N SER A 307 -14.84 -16.77 -13.71
CA SER A 307 -14.99 -17.10 -15.15
C SER A 307 -13.88 -18.05 -15.63
N LEU A 308 -12.62 -17.74 -15.30
CA LEU A 308 -11.47 -18.57 -15.64
C LEU A 308 -11.51 -19.94 -14.97
N LYS A 309 -11.91 -20.00 -13.70
CA LYS A 309 -12.15 -21.28 -13.00
C LYS A 309 -13.24 -22.09 -13.68
N ALA A 310 -14.35 -21.46 -14.08
CA ALA A 310 -15.40 -22.11 -14.85
C ALA A 310 -14.85 -22.67 -16.17
N ARG A 311 -14.14 -21.85 -16.96
CA ARG A 311 -13.57 -22.28 -18.25
C ARG A 311 -12.60 -23.46 -18.12
N GLY A 312 -11.72 -23.42 -17.13
CA GLY A 312 -10.82 -24.52 -16.82
C GLY A 312 -11.58 -25.82 -16.51
N ASN A 313 -12.60 -25.75 -15.65
CA ASN A 313 -13.41 -26.90 -15.29
C ASN A 313 -14.24 -27.45 -16.47
N GLU A 314 -14.82 -26.58 -17.30
CA GLU A 314 -15.54 -26.98 -18.51
C GLU A 314 -14.67 -27.83 -19.43
N ASN A 315 -13.43 -27.40 -19.70
CA ASN A 315 -12.49 -28.17 -20.51
C ASN A 315 -12.13 -29.51 -19.85
N LEU A 316 -12.01 -29.53 -18.51
CA LEU A 316 -11.66 -30.74 -17.78
C LEU A 316 -12.77 -31.79 -17.78
N THR A 317 -14.04 -31.41 -17.93
CA THR A 317 -15.12 -32.38 -18.16
C THR A 317 -14.81 -33.27 -19.38
N LEU A 318 -14.30 -32.68 -20.47
CA LEU A 318 -13.96 -33.39 -21.71
C LEU A 318 -12.62 -34.11 -21.65
N VAL A 319 -11.63 -33.56 -20.92
CA VAL A 319 -10.33 -34.22 -20.73
C VAL A 319 -10.46 -35.46 -19.84
N ALA A 320 -11.20 -35.35 -18.73
CA ALA A 320 -11.39 -36.43 -17.78
C ALA A 320 -12.48 -37.42 -18.18
N ARG A 321 -13.42 -37.03 -19.05
CA ARG A 321 -14.49 -37.88 -19.61
C ARG A 321 -15.29 -38.60 -18.51
N GLY A 322 -15.67 -37.89 -17.45
CA GLY A 322 -16.44 -38.47 -16.35
C GLY A 322 -15.65 -39.38 -15.41
N ALA A 323 -14.32 -39.47 -15.55
CA ALA A 323 -13.49 -40.32 -14.67
C ALA A 323 -13.41 -39.81 -13.23
N GLU A 324 -13.62 -38.51 -13.01
CA GLU A 324 -13.59 -37.89 -11.70
C GLU A 324 -15.00 -37.52 -11.26
N THR A 325 -15.44 -38.10 -10.14
CA THR A 325 -16.79 -37.92 -9.62
C THR A 325 -16.76 -37.46 -8.17
N VAL A 326 -17.80 -36.74 -7.78
CA VAL A 326 -18.04 -36.27 -6.43
C VAL A 326 -19.44 -36.69 -6.00
N THR A 327 -19.59 -37.08 -4.74
CA THR A 327 -20.91 -37.34 -4.15
C THR A 327 -21.40 -36.06 -3.49
N VAL A 328 -22.53 -35.52 -3.95
CA VAL A 328 -23.18 -34.33 -3.39
C VAL A 328 -24.57 -34.68 -2.87
N LYS A 329 -25.06 -33.89 -1.92
CA LYS A 329 -26.45 -34.00 -1.48
C LYS A 329 -27.36 -33.24 -2.44
N ASN A 330 -28.38 -33.90 -2.98
CA ASN A 330 -29.39 -33.24 -3.80
C ASN A 330 -30.34 -32.40 -2.92
N ALA A 331 -31.29 -31.69 -3.55
CA ALA A 331 -32.27 -30.85 -2.83
C ALA A 331 -33.17 -31.62 -1.85
N LYS A 332 -33.21 -32.96 -1.94
CA LYS A 332 -33.96 -33.86 -1.04
C LYS A 332 -33.08 -34.47 0.06
N GLY A 333 -31.78 -34.13 0.11
CA GLY A 333 -30.82 -34.68 1.07
C GLY A 333 -30.30 -36.09 0.74
N GLU A 334 -30.54 -36.57 -0.48
CA GLU A 334 -30.08 -37.87 -0.96
C GLU A 334 -28.70 -37.74 -1.62
N ASP A 335 -27.91 -38.81 -1.58
CA ASP A 335 -26.61 -38.85 -2.25
C ASP A 335 -26.80 -38.92 -3.77
N GLU A 336 -26.15 -38.01 -4.48
CA GLU A 336 -26.13 -37.90 -5.93
C GLU A 336 -24.67 -37.84 -6.39
N VAL A 337 -24.29 -38.75 -7.28
CA VAL A 337 -22.95 -38.75 -7.89
C VAL A 337 -22.96 -37.85 -9.10
N LYS A 338 -22.05 -36.87 -9.14
CA LYS A 338 -21.87 -35.94 -10.26
C LYS A 338 -20.44 -35.99 -10.77
N ASP A 339 -20.25 -35.59 -12.03
CA ASP A 339 -18.93 -35.24 -12.53
C ASP A 339 -18.35 -34.10 -11.67
N ALA A 340 -17.12 -34.28 -11.19
CA ALA A 340 -16.50 -33.35 -10.26
C ALA A 340 -16.23 -31.98 -10.89
N TYR A 341 -15.83 -31.96 -12.16
CA TYR A 341 -15.51 -30.75 -12.90
C TYR A 341 -16.77 -30.00 -13.31
N ASP A 342 -17.82 -30.68 -13.78
CA ASP A 342 -19.11 -30.05 -14.06
C ASP A 342 -19.73 -29.44 -12.78
N ASN A 343 -19.72 -30.18 -11.67
CA ASN A 343 -20.21 -29.63 -10.40
C ASN A 343 -19.45 -28.36 -9.99
N THR A 344 -18.13 -28.33 -10.18
CA THR A 344 -17.29 -27.17 -9.87
C THR A 344 -17.51 -26.03 -10.87
N PHE A 345 -17.70 -26.32 -12.16
CA PHE A 345 -18.13 -25.34 -13.17
C PHE A 345 -19.43 -24.64 -12.75
N GLN A 346 -20.45 -25.40 -12.33
CA GLN A 346 -21.73 -24.84 -11.88
C GLN A 346 -21.57 -23.94 -10.64
N GLN A 347 -20.64 -24.26 -9.74
CA GLN A 347 -20.34 -23.42 -8.58
C GLN A 347 -19.65 -22.13 -9.00
N ASN A 348 -18.61 -22.21 -9.84
CA ASN A 348 -17.90 -21.04 -10.36
C ASN A 348 -18.81 -20.12 -11.17
N MET A 349 -19.75 -20.68 -11.94
CA MET A 349 -20.76 -19.94 -12.67
C MET A 349 -21.71 -19.15 -11.76
N LYS A 350 -22.08 -19.71 -10.60
CA LYS A 350 -22.85 -18.97 -9.57
C LYS A 350 -22.03 -17.85 -8.96
N THR A 351 -20.75 -18.10 -8.66
CA THR A 351 -19.83 -17.08 -8.15
C THR A 351 -19.66 -15.95 -9.16
N LEU A 352 -19.44 -16.27 -10.44
CA LEU A 352 -19.36 -15.30 -11.53
C LEU A 352 -20.65 -14.48 -11.63
N GLY A 353 -21.82 -15.12 -11.62
CA GLY A 353 -23.11 -14.41 -11.67
C GLY A 353 -23.33 -13.48 -10.48
N ALA A 354 -22.96 -13.91 -9.26
CA ALA A 354 -23.03 -13.06 -8.08
C ALA A 354 -22.05 -11.87 -8.16
N GLY A 355 -20.82 -12.10 -8.65
CA GLY A 355 -19.82 -11.06 -8.86
C GLY A 355 -20.27 -10.03 -9.90
N LEU A 356 -20.78 -10.48 -11.06
CA LEU A 356 -21.32 -9.58 -12.09
C LEU A 356 -22.52 -8.77 -11.58
N ALA A 357 -23.42 -9.39 -10.81
CA ALA A 357 -24.55 -8.69 -10.22
C ALA A 357 -24.13 -7.65 -9.16
N GLU A 358 -23.02 -7.88 -8.47
CA GLU A 358 -22.45 -6.90 -7.54
C GLU A 358 -21.72 -5.78 -8.30
N ALA A 359 -20.91 -6.11 -9.31
CA ALA A 359 -20.25 -5.13 -10.17
C ALA A 359 -21.28 -4.19 -10.82
N ALA A 360 -22.42 -4.71 -11.27
CA ALA A 360 -23.49 -3.89 -11.85
C ALA A 360 -24.11 -2.88 -10.87
N LYS A 361 -24.05 -3.14 -9.54
CA LYS A 361 -24.51 -2.18 -8.53
C LYS A 361 -23.45 -1.12 -8.21
N LEU A 362 -22.18 -1.45 -8.45
CA LEU A 362 -21.05 -0.57 -8.18
C LEU A 362 -20.73 0.36 -9.35
N ALA A 363 -21.03 -0.07 -10.57
CA ALA A 363 -20.90 0.76 -11.76
C ALA A 363 -21.73 2.04 -11.62
N ASP A 364 -21.06 3.19 -11.74
CA ASP A 364 -21.62 4.51 -11.53
C ASP A 364 -21.97 5.23 -12.86
N ASP A 365 -21.41 4.75 -13.97
CA ASP A 365 -21.60 5.29 -15.30
C ASP A 365 -21.90 4.22 -16.37
N SER A 366 -22.29 4.68 -17.56
CA SER A 366 -22.63 3.77 -18.66
C SER A 366 -21.42 3.07 -19.29
N SER A 367 -20.21 3.53 -19.00
CA SER A 367 -18.95 3.02 -19.56
C SER A 367 -18.52 1.76 -18.80
N GLY A 368 -18.74 1.74 -17.47
CA GLY A 368 -18.61 0.54 -16.62
C GLY A 368 -19.84 -0.39 -16.67
N GLU A 369 -21.07 0.14 -16.68
CA GLU A 369 -22.29 -0.69 -16.61
C GLU A 369 -22.50 -1.57 -17.86
N LYS A 370 -22.27 -1.02 -19.06
CA LYS A 370 -22.47 -1.73 -20.34
C LYS A 370 -21.63 -3.00 -20.48
N PRO A 371 -20.30 -2.98 -20.25
CA PRO A 371 -19.51 -4.20 -20.33
C PRO A 371 -19.95 -5.23 -19.29
N VAL A 372 -20.26 -4.83 -18.05
CA VAL A 372 -20.75 -5.78 -17.02
C VAL A 372 -22.06 -6.45 -17.44
N THR A 373 -23.01 -5.67 -17.98
CA THR A 373 -24.28 -6.20 -18.49
C THR A 373 -24.07 -7.15 -19.67
N ALA A 374 -23.14 -6.82 -20.57
CA ALA A 374 -22.79 -7.68 -21.69
C ALA A 374 -22.13 -8.99 -21.20
N ALA A 375 -21.25 -8.92 -20.20
CA ALA A 375 -20.66 -10.10 -19.58
C ALA A 375 -21.73 -11.00 -18.92
N GLU A 376 -22.71 -10.41 -18.22
CA GLU A 376 -23.83 -11.16 -17.64
C GLU A 376 -24.65 -11.90 -18.69
N SER A 377 -25.03 -11.22 -19.77
CA SER A 377 -25.78 -11.84 -20.88
C SER A 377 -25.00 -12.98 -21.54
N ASN A 378 -23.68 -12.81 -21.75
CA ASN A 378 -22.85 -13.84 -22.35
C ASN A 378 -22.59 -15.02 -21.40
N MET A 379 -22.50 -14.77 -20.09
CA MET A 379 -22.41 -15.81 -19.08
C MET A 379 -23.67 -16.68 -19.04
N VAL A 380 -24.86 -16.08 -19.14
CA VAL A 380 -26.12 -16.83 -19.21
C VAL A 380 -26.20 -17.70 -20.46
N GLU A 381 -25.80 -17.15 -21.62
CA GLU A 381 -25.74 -17.94 -22.86
C GLU A 381 -24.67 -19.04 -22.78
N TRP A 382 -23.53 -18.78 -22.14
CA TRP A 382 -22.50 -19.78 -21.89
C TRP A 382 -23.06 -20.95 -21.08
N GLN A 383 -23.75 -20.71 -19.95
CA GLN A 383 -24.37 -21.77 -19.15
C GLN A 383 -25.34 -22.63 -19.98
N LYS A 384 -26.13 -22.01 -20.84
CA LYS A 384 -27.07 -22.72 -21.72
C LYS A 384 -26.36 -23.57 -22.77
N ARG A 385 -25.31 -23.03 -23.42
CA ARG A 385 -24.49 -23.78 -24.40
C ARG A 385 -23.75 -24.93 -23.72
N HIS A 386 -23.22 -24.69 -22.52
CA HIS A 386 -22.58 -25.71 -21.69
C HIS A 386 -23.53 -26.86 -21.35
N ALA A 387 -24.74 -26.55 -20.88
CA ALA A 387 -25.75 -27.57 -20.58
C ALA A 387 -26.08 -28.43 -21.82
N THR A 388 -26.10 -27.82 -23.00
CA THR A 388 -26.29 -28.55 -24.27
C THR A 388 -25.09 -29.43 -24.59
N ALA A 389 -23.86 -28.98 -24.33
CA ALA A 389 -22.65 -29.79 -24.50
C ALA A 389 -22.61 -30.99 -23.55
N ARG A 390 -23.00 -30.79 -22.27
CA ARG A 390 -23.12 -31.87 -21.28
C ARG A 390 -24.15 -32.92 -21.69
N ASP A 391 -25.30 -32.48 -22.19
CA ASP A 391 -26.36 -33.37 -22.65
C ASP A 391 -25.95 -34.24 -23.87
N GLU A 392 -25.06 -33.74 -24.73
CA GLU A 392 -24.43 -34.58 -25.77
C GLU A 392 -23.43 -35.57 -25.17
N ASP A 393 -22.59 -35.13 -24.23
CA ASP A 393 -21.57 -35.97 -23.58
C ASP A 393 -22.21 -37.11 -22.77
N ASP A 394 -23.25 -36.82 -22.00
CA ASP A 394 -24.01 -37.78 -21.19
C ASP A 394 -24.73 -38.85 -22.04
N ARG A 395 -25.04 -38.53 -23.31
CA ARG A 395 -25.57 -39.50 -24.30
C ARG A 395 -24.48 -40.28 -25.02
N GLY A 396 -23.20 -40.01 -24.74
CA GLY A 396 -22.05 -40.63 -25.38
C GLY A 396 -21.63 -39.99 -26.71
N ASN A 397 -22.22 -38.85 -27.09
CA ASN A 397 -21.87 -38.11 -28.31
C ASN A 397 -20.66 -37.20 -28.09
N TYR A 398 -19.50 -37.78 -27.75
CA TYR A 398 -18.30 -37.03 -27.39
C TYR A 398 -17.85 -36.01 -28.46
N GLU A 399 -17.91 -36.36 -29.75
CA GLU A 399 -17.52 -35.42 -30.83
C GLU A 399 -18.47 -34.21 -30.91
N ALA A 400 -19.77 -34.40 -30.63
CA ALA A 400 -20.73 -33.30 -30.62
C ALA A 400 -20.50 -32.41 -29.39
N ALA A 401 -20.26 -33.00 -28.21
CA ALA A 401 -19.89 -32.26 -27.01
C ALA A 401 -18.60 -31.45 -27.22
N LEU A 402 -17.56 -32.07 -27.80
CA LEU A 402 -16.28 -31.44 -28.13
C LEU A 402 -16.48 -30.23 -29.05
N ASN A 403 -17.21 -30.39 -30.15
CA ASN A 403 -17.49 -29.30 -31.08
C ASN A 403 -18.29 -28.15 -30.45
N ARG A 404 -19.14 -28.43 -29.45
CA ARG A 404 -19.87 -27.39 -28.71
C ARG A 404 -19.00 -26.63 -27.70
N VAL A 405 -17.87 -27.19 -27.25
CA VAL A 405 -17.00 -26.53 -26.26
C VAL A 405 -15.81 -25.82 -26.89
N ILE A 406 -15.14 -26.47 -27.86
CA ILE A 406 -13.92 -25.97 -28.50
C ILE A 406 -14.04 -25.80 -30.02
N GLY A 407 -15.24 -25.99 -30.59
CA GLY A 407 -15.46 -25.86 -32.02
C GLY A 407 -15.31 -24.42 -32.51
N PRO A 408 -15.19 -24.23 -33.84
CA PRO A 408 -14.91 -22.92 -34.43
C PRO A 408 -16.10 -21.97 -34.46
N GLN A 409 -17.32 -22.47 -34.23
CA GLN A 409 -18.56 -21.69 -34.31
C GLN A 409 -19.58 -22.16 -33.28
N ASN A 410 -20.30 -21.22 -32.68
CA ASN A 410 -21.35 -21.48 -31.69
C ASN A 410 -20.87 -22.30 -30.48
N ALA A 411 -19.57 -22.25 -30.20
CA ALA A 411 -18.97 -22.95 -29.08
C ALA A 411 -19.14 -22.14 -27.79
N THR A 412 -18.94 -22.80 -26.65
CA THR A 412 -18.90 -22.12 -25.34
C THR A 412 -17.69 -21.19 -25.23
N GLY A 413 -16.60 -21.47 -25.94
CA GLY A 413 -15.42 -20.61 -26.01
C GLY A 413 -15.74 -19.18 -26.44
N GLU A 414 -16.59 -18.99 -27.45
CA GLU A 414 -17.01 -17.64 -27.88
C GLU A 414 -17.69 -16.85 -26.76
N CYS A 415 -18.49 -17.52 -25.93
CA CYS A 415 -19.16 -16.88 -24.81
C CYS A 415 -18.17 -16.54 -23.69
N PHE A 416 -17.24 -17.44 -23.39
CA PHE A 416 -16.16 -17.18 -22.44
C PHE A 416 -15.30 -15.99 -22.88
N ASP A 417 -14.82 -15.98 -24.13
CA ASP A 417 -14.01 -14.90 -24.69
C ASP A 417 -14.76 -13.56 -24.58
N SER A 418 -16.07 -13.56 -24.86
CA SER A 418 -16.89 -12.36 -24.72
C SER A 418 -17.08 -11.92 -23.27
N VAL A 419 -17.20 -12.85 -22.31
CA VAL A 419 -17.22 -12.52 -20.88
C VAL A 419 -15.88 -11.89 -20.46
N ASP A 420 -14.76 -12.50 -20.83
CA ASP A 420 -13.42 -12.03 -20.47
C ASP A 420 -13.11 -10.65 -21.07
N ASP A 421 -13.44 -10.44 -22.35
CA ASP A 421 -13.27 -9.15 -23.04
C ASP A 421 -14.08 -8.03 -22.40
N ASN A 422 -15.30 -8.32 -21.97
CA ASN A 422 -16.15 -7.34 -21.32
C ASN A 422 -15.69 -7.05 -19.89
N LEU A 423 -15.28 -8.06 -19.13
CA LEU A 423 -14.66 -7.85 -17.83
C LEU A 423 -13.36 -7.04 -17.96
N ALA A 424 -12.54 -7.28 -18.97
CA ALA A 424 -11.34 -6.50 -19.25
C ALA A 424 -11.64 -5.02 -19.51
N LYS A 425 -12.70 -4.73 -20.28
CA LYS A 425 -13.14 -3.34 -20.53
C LYS A 425 -13.64 -2.66 -19.28
N ALA A 426 -14.41 -3.37 -18.45
CA ALA A 426 -14.89 -2.84 -17.17
C ALA A 426 -13.70 -2.56 -16.23
N ILE A 427 -12.77 -3.51 -16.08
CA ILE A 427 -11.56 -3.34 -15.26
C ILE A 427 -10.76 -2.12 -15.73
N ALA A 428 -10.49 -1.98 -17.03
CA ALA A 428 -9.71 -0.86 -17.55
C ALA A 428 -10.40 0.51 -17.32
N HIS A 429 -11.74 0.55 -17.34
CA HIS A 429 -12.49 1.76 -17.01
C HIS A 429 -12.33 2.11 -15.52
N GLU A 430 -12.54 1.14 -14.64
CA GLU A 430 -12.43 1.35 -13.19
C GLU A 430 -10.99 1.65 -12.74
N GLU A 431 -9.97 1.12 -13.44
CA GLU A 431 -8.57 1.48 -13.22
C GLU A 431 -8.33 2.97 -13.55
N SER A 432 -8.92 3.48 -14.63
CA SER A 432 -8.80 4.89 -15.01
C SER A 432 -9.50 5.81 -14.00
N GLU A 433 -10.69 5.47 -13.53
CA GLU A 433 -11.41 6.23 -12.50
C GLU A 433 -10.62 6.22 -11.17
N PHE A 434 -10.08 5.06 -10.79
CA PHE A 434 -9.18 4.95 -9.65
C PHE A 434 -7.95 5.86 -9.79
N GLU A 435 -7.23 5.80 -10.91
CA GLU A 435 -6.02 6.60 -11.13
C GLU A 435 -6.30 8.10 -11.02
N GLN A 436 -7.44 8.55 -11.59
CA GLN A 436 -7.86 9.94 -11.52
C GLN A 436 -8.20 10.37 -10.08
N ALA A 437 -9.08 9.63 -9.40
CA ALA A 437 -9.52 10.00 -8.05
C ALA A 437 -8.40 9.88 -7.00
N ALA A 438 -7.56 8.85 -7.10
CA ALA A 438 -6.39 8.69 -6.24
C ALA A 438 -5.32 9.75 -6.53
N GLY A 439 -5.12 10.11 -7.81
CA GLY A 439 -4.25 11.21 -8.23
C GLY A 439 -4.69 12.55 -7.65
N ASP A 440 -5.97 12.90 -7.78
CA ASP A 440 -6.55 14.12 -7.20
C ASP A 440 -6.40 14.16 -5.67
N GLY A 441 -6.60 13.01 -5.01
CA GLY A 441 -6.38 12.85 -3.57
C GLY A 441 -4.92 13.06 -3.16
N LEU A 442 -3.98 12.48 -3.90
CA LEU A 442 -2.54 12.60 -3.69
C LEU A 442 -2.06 14.04 -3.92
N ASP A 443 -2.49 14.69 -4.99
CA ASP A 443 -2.15 16.09 -5.30
C ASP A 443 -2.63 17.05 -4.21
N ALA A 444 -3.82 16.80 -3.66
CA ALA A 444 -4.31 17.53 -2.49
C ALA A 444 -3.43 17.29 -1.24
N MET A 445 -2.95 16.05 -1.01
CA MET A 445 -2.01 15.74 0.07
C MET A 445 -0.65 16.43 -0.11
N THR A 446 -0.08 16.40 -1.32
CA THR A 446 1.23 17.01 -1.58
C THR A 446 1.17 18.55 -1.48
N GLY A 447 0.06 19.16 -1.91
CA GLY A 447 -0.23 20.58 -1.72
C GLY A 447 -0.24 21.01 -0.24
N LEU A 448 -0.72 20.15 0.67
CA LEU A 448 -0.64 20.37 2.11
C LEU A 448 0.80 20.37 2.61
N SER A 449 1.63 19.42 2.16
CA SER A 449 3.03 19.27 2.57
C SER A 449 3.85 20.52 2.23
N VAL A 450 3.73 20.99 0.99
CA VAL A 450 4.40 22.19 0.50
C VAL A 450 3.88 23.44 1.23
N GLY A 451 2.55 23.56 1.38
CA GLY A 451 1.94 24.67 2.12
C GLY A 451 2.39 24.74 3.58
N ALA A 452 2.44 23.60 4.28
CA ALA A 452 2.91 23.52 5.66
C ALA A 452 4.40 23.89 5.79
N ALA A 453 5.26 23.42 4.86
CA ALA A 453 6.67 23.76 4.84
C ALA A 453 6.90 25.27 4.64
N VAL A 454 6.21 25.88 3.67
CA VAL A 454 6.26 27.33 3.41
C VAL A 454 5.79 28.12 4.64
N LEU A 455 4.69 27.69 5.27
CA LEU A 455 4.14 28.35 6.46
C LEU A 455 5.03 28.18 7.69
N ALA A 456 5.72 27.05 7.84
CA ALA A 456 6.71 26.85 8.90
C ALA A 456 7.91 27.81 8.75
N VAL A 457 8.40 27.99 7.52
CA VAL A 457 9.48 28.95 7.22
C VAL A 457 9.02 30.39 7.46
N LEU A 458 7.83 30.76 7.00
CA LEU A 458 7.26 32.10 7.22
C LEU A 458 6.98 32.36 8.70
N GLY A 459 6.49 31.37 9.43
CA GLY A 459 6.24 31.44 10.87
C GLY A 459 7.55 31.62 11.66
N ALA A 460 8.60 30.89 11.31
CA ALA A 460 9.93 31.02 11.90
C ALA A 460 10.53 32.42 11.62
N ALA A 461 10.45 32.89 10.38
CA ALA A 461 10.92 34.22 9.99
C ALA A 461 10.14 35.33 10.73
N GLY A 462 8.82 35.21 10.84
CA GLY A 462 7.96 36.13 11.58
C GLY A 462 8.28 36.19 13.07
N ALA A 463 8.55 35.04 13.70
CA ALA A 463 8.96 34.96 15.10
C ALA A 463 10.32 35.65 15.34
N VAL A 464 11.31 35.38 14.48
CA VAL A 464 12.65 35.97 14.57
C VAL A 464 12.61 37.49 14.37
N LEU A 465 11.88 37.97 13.35
CA LEU A 465 11.72 39.41 13.09
C LEU A 465 10.95 40.13 14.21
N GLY A 466 9.92 39.49 14.76
CA GLY A 466 9.14 40.03 15.88
C GLY A 466 9.93 40.14 17.19
N ILE A 467 10.82 39.18 17.46
CA ILE A 467 11.72 39.19 18.62
C ILE A 467 12.86 40.21 18.41
N GLY A 468 13.47 40.24 17.22
CA GLY A 468 14.58 41.14 16.88
C GLY A 468 14.21 42.62 16.98
N ARG A 469 13.02 43.00 16.51
CA ARG A 469 12.55 44.40 16.54
C ARG A 469 12.25 44.91 17.95
N ARG A 470 11.91 44.01 18.89
CA ARG A 470 11.76 44.35 20.31
C ARG A 470 13.10 44.46 21.04
N LEU A 471 14.12 43.69 20.64
CA LEU A 471 15.47 43.81 21.21
C LEU A 471 16.15 45.14 20.83
N SER A 472 15.81 45.72 19.67
CA SER A 472 16.29 47.05 19.28
C SER A 472 15.61 48.21 19.99
N GLU A 473 14.43 48.03 20.59
CA GLU A 473 13.72 49.08 21.35
C GLU A 473 14.23 49.24 22.79
N TYR A 474 15.07 48.31 23.28
CA TYR A 474 15.69 48.36 24.61
C TYR A 474 17.19 48.69 24.60
N ARG A 475 17.71 49.12 23.44
CA ARG A 475 19.00 49.83 23.32
C ARG A 475 18.69 51.30 23.11
#